data_AF-A0A5D0H400-F1
#
_entry.id   AF-A0A5D0H400-F1
#
_cell.length_a   1.000
_cell.length_b   1.000
_cell.length_c   1.000
_cell.angle_alpha   90.00
_cell.angle_beta   90.00
_cell.angle_gamma   90.00
#
_symmetry.space_group_name_H-M   'P 1'
#
loop_
_entity.id
_entity.type
_entity.pdbx_description
1 polymer ?
#
loop_
_entity_poly.entity_id
_entity_poly.type
_entity_poly.pdbx_seq_one_letter_code
_entity_poly.pdbx_strand_id
1 'polypeptide(L)'
;HPKVKKSFIGSGIRHDMLVPEFNKNADPKELDDYTEEVMTKHVSGRLKVAPEHTSDPVLKLMRKPSFSYFHKFKERFDKINIKNKLNLQLIP
;
A
#
# COMPACT_ATOMS: atom_id res chain seq x y z
N HIS A 1 -17.42 -6.49 -15.93
CA HIS A 1 -18.79 -6.95 -16.20
C HIS A 1 -19.74 -5.75 -16.16
N PRO A 2 -20.60 -5.54 -17.16
CA PRO A 2 -21.39 -4.31 -17.31
C PRO A 2 -22.35 -3.99 -16.14
N LYS A 3 -22.64 -4.96 -15.27
CA LYS A 3 -23.49 -4.77 -14.07
C LYS A 3 -22.71 -4.47 -12.76
N VAL A 4 -21.38 -4.54 -12.76
CA VAL A 4 -20.57 -4.31 -11.54
C VAL A 4 -20.22 -2.83 -11.44
N LYS A 5 -20.70 -2.16 -10.39
CA LYS A 5 -20.49 -0.71 -10.19
C LYS A 5 -19.12 -0.37 -9.60
N LYS A 6 -18.63 -1.18 -8.65
CA LYS A 6 -17.34 -0.98 -7.96
C LYS A 6 -16.83 -2.32 -7.41
N SER A 7 -15.51 -2.53 -7.43
CA SER A 7 -14.85 -3.68 -6.82
C SER A 7 -14.01 -3.20 -5.64
N PHE A 8 -14.13 -3.86 -4.50
CA PHE A 8 -13.42 -3.49 -3.27
C PHE A 8 -12.37 -4.54 -2.91
N ILE A 9 -11.26 -4.10 -2.34
CA ILE A 9 -10.21 -4.98 -1.85
C ILE A 9 -10.45 -5.25 -0.36
N GLY A 10 -10.84 -6.49 -0.04
CA GLY A 10 -11.07 -6.97 1.34
C GLY A 10 -9.88 -7.70 1.95
N SER A 11 -9.05 -8.34 1.12
CA SER A 11 -7.78 -8.93 1.52
C SER A 11 -6.71 -7.85 1.48
N GLY A 12 -6.09 -7.52 2.61
CA GLY A 12 -5.06 -6.46 2.67
C GLY A 12 -3.98 -6.59 1.60
N ILE A 13 -3.37 -5.45 1.23
CA ILE A 13 -2.39 -5.38 0.15
C ILE A 13 -0.98 -5.50 0.71
N ARG A 14 -0.11 -6.21 -0.01
CA ARG A 14 1.33 -6.26 0.28
C ARG A 14 1.97 -4.91 -0.03
N HIS A 15 2.01 -4.05 0.99
CA HIS A 15 2.51 -2.69 0.88
C HIS A 15 3.99 -2.62 0.53
N ASP A 16 4.79 -3.58 0.98
CA ASP A 16 6.20 -3.71 0.67
C ASP A 16 6.48 -3.94 -0.82
N MET A 17 5.61 -4.69 -1.52
CA MET A 17 5.73 -4.87 -2.98
C MET A 17 5.46 -3.59 -3.77
N LEU A 18 4.78 -2.62 -3.15
CA LEU A 18 4.49 -1.30 -3.70
C LEU A 18 5.58 -0.27 -3.35
N VAL A 19 6.73 -0.71 -2.84
CA VAL A 19 7.89 0.13 -2.56
C VAL A 19 9.01 -0.21 -3.56
N PRO A 20 9.49 0.75 -4.37
CA PRO A 20 10.49 0.46 -5.41
C PRO A 20 11.81 -0.07 -4.84
N GLU A 21 12.17 0.37 -3.63
CA GLU A 21 13.40 -0.07 -2.97
C GLU A 21 13.35 -1.54 -2.54
N PHE A 22 12.14 -2.08 -2.32
CA PHE A 22 11.95 -3.50 -2.07
C PHE A 22 11.74 -4.25 -3.39
N ASN A 23 10.85 -3.77 -4.24
CA ASN A 23 10.55 -4.34 -5.54
C ASN A 23 11.33 -3.63 -6.66
N LYS A 24 12.63 -3.93 -6.73
CA LYS A 24 13.55 -3.32 -7.71
C LYS A 24 13.29 -3.71 -9.16
N ASN A 25 12.47 -4.74 -9.38
CA ASN A 25 12.14 -5.23 -10.72
C ASN A 25 10.89 -4.55 -11.30
N ALA A 26 10.14 -3.80 -10.48
CA ALA A 26 8.98 -3.05 -10.93
C ALA A 26 9.37 -1.64 -11.32
N ASP A 27 8.73 -1.11 -12.36
CA ASP A 27 8.86 0.30 -12.70
C ASP A 27 8.23 1.15 -11.58
N PRO A 28 8.95 2.14 -11.01
CA PRO A 28 8.41 3.00 -9.96
C PRO A 28 7.08 3.67 -10.34
N LYS A 29 6.90 4.01 -11.63
CA LYS A 29 5.68 4.62 -12.16
C LYS A 29 4.52 3.64 -12.15
N GLU A 30 4.74 2.38 -12.54
CA GLU A 30 3.70 1.35 -12.47
C GLU A 30 3.22 1.11 -11.03
N LEU A 31 4.14 1.18 -10.06
CA LEU A 31 3.79 1.08 -8.65
C LEU A 31 2.95 2.28 -8.16
N ASP A 32 3.27 3.48 -8.62
CA ASP A 32 2.48 4.69 -8.34
C ASP A 32 1.09 4.62 -8.98
N ASP A 33 1.02 4.25 -10.26
CA ASP A 33 -0.23 4.11 -11.02
C ASP A 33 -1.15 3.05 -10.38
N TYR A 34 -0.58 1.91 -9.98
CA TYR A 34 -1.33 0.86 -9.28
C TYR A 34 -1.83 1.33 -7.91
N THR A 35 -0.98 2.02 -7.13
CA THR A 35 -1.36 2.53 -5.81
C THR A 35 -2.48 3.57 -5.93
N GLU A 36 -2.38 4.46 -6.91
CA GLU A 36 -3.38 5.49 -7.21
C GLU A 36 -4.71 4.87 -7.66
N GLU A 37 -4.69 3.85 -8.53
CA GLU A 37 -5.89 3.12 -8.93
C GLU A 37 -6.56 2.42 -7.73
N VAL A 38 -5.78 1.73 -6.90
CA VAL A 38 -6.30 1.08 -5.69
C VAL A 38 -7.00 2.09 -4.78
N MET A 39 -6.33 3.21 -4.48
CA MET A 39 -6.85 4.24 -3.59
C MET A 39 -8.11 4.90 -4.14
N THR A 40 -8.14 5.22 -5.43
CA THR A 40 -9.26 5.95 -6.05
C THR A 40 -10.46 5.04 -6.36
N LYS A 41 -10.22 3.79 -6.78
CA LYS A 41 -11.28 2.91 -7.31
C LYS A 41 -11.61 1.72 -6.43
N HIS A 42 -10.71 1.26 -5.57
CA HIS A 42 -10.85 -0.04 -4.89
C HIS A 42 -10.89 0.02 -3.37
N VAL A 43 -10.69 1.19 -2.77
CA VAL A 43 -10.76 1.42 -1.33
C VAL A 43 -11.91 2.37 -0.99
N SER A 44 -12.60 2.12 0.13
CA SER A 44 -13.59 3.04 0.72
C SER A 44 -13.17 3.44 2.12
N GLY A 45 -12.64 4.65 2.25
CA GLY A 45 -12.31 5.28 3.53
C GLY A 45 -11.02 4.78 4.18
N ARG A 46 -10.81 3.47 4.31
CA ARG A 46 -9.66 2.90 5.03
C ARG A 46 -8.92 1.87 4.22
N LEU A 47 -7.61 2.07 4.03
CA LEU A 47 -6.72 1.06 3.49
C LEU A 47 -6.07 0.31 4.66
N LYS A 48 -6.39 -0.98 4.79
CA LYS A 48 -5.80 -1.86 5.79
C LYS A 48 -4.51 -2.44 5.25
N VAL A 49 -3.41 -2.16 5.94
CA VAL A 49 -2.09 -2.70 5.63
C VAL A 49 -1.47 -3.15 6.94
N ALA A 50 -1.33 -4.44 7.16
CA ALA A 50 -0.71 -4.92 8.39
C ALA A 50 0.82 -4.92 8.24
N PRO A 51 1.58 -4.07 8.96
CA PRO A 51 2.97 -4.38 9.25
C PRO A 51 2.99 -5.52 10.26
N GLU A 52 3.72 -6.59 9.98
CA GLU A 52 3.68 -7.80 10.81
C GLU A 52 4.26 -7.56 12.22
N HIS A 53 5.26 -6.68 12.35
CA HIS A 53 5.85 -6.26 13.62
C HIS A 53 6.62 -4.94 13.43
N THR A 54 6.85 -4.19 14.51
CA THR A 54 7.68 -2.95 14.51
C THR A 54 9.18 -3.19 14.76
N SER A 55 9.59 -4.44 15.02
CA SER A 55 10.93 -4.77 15.51
C SER A 55 11.68 -5.52 14.43
N ASP A 56 12.75 -4.93 13.90
CA ASP A 56 13.55 -5.52 12.83
C ASP A 56 14.13 -6.90 13.18
N PRO A 57 14.62 -7.16 14.42
CA PRO A 57 15.04 -8.51 14.81
C PRO A 57 13.92 -9.55 14.70
N VAL A 58 12.70 -9.20 15.11
CA VAL A 58 11.54 -10.11 15.04
C VAL A 58 11.10 -10.32 13.60
N LEU A 59 11.04 -9.25 12.80
CA LEU A 59 10.76 -9.33 11.37
C LEU A 59 11.77 -10.24 10.65
N LYS A 60 13.06 -10.12 10.97
CA LYS A 60 14.12 -10.96 10.41
C LYS A 60 13.92 -12.44 10.76
N LEU A 61 13.53 -12.74 12.00
CA LEU A 61 13.18 -14.12 12.42
C LEU A 61 11.96 -14.65 11.66
N MET A 62 10.96 -13.79 11.42
CA MET A 62 9.77 -14.11 10.62
C MET A 62 10.03 -14.14 9.10
N ARG A 63 11.25 -13.85 8.64
CA ARG A 63 11.61 -13.70 7.22
C ARG A 63 10.76 -12.64 6.50
N LYS A 64 10.42 -11.58 7.23
CA LYS A 64 9.66 -10.43 6.74
C LYS A 64 10.59 -9.24 6.48
N PRO A 65 10.23 -8.35 5.53
CA PRO A 65 10.99 -7.13 5.28
C PRO A 65 10.97 -6.20 6.49
N SER A 66 11.95 -5.30 6.57
CA SER A 66 12.05 -4.30 7.64
C SER A 66 10.85 -3.36 7.65
N PHE A 67 10.50 -2.88 8.85
CA PHE A 67 9.44 -1.88 9.04
C PHE A 67 9.71 -0.57 8.28
N SER A 68 10.96 -0.30 7.90
CA SER A 68 11.33 0.86 7.08
C SER A 68 10.56 0.95 5.75
N TYR A 69 10.19 -0.18 5.14
CA TYR A 69 9.42 -0.19 3.89
C TYR A 69 7.96 0.27 4.11
N PHE A 70 7.39 0.02 5.29
CA PHE A 70 6.07 0.55 5.64
C PHE A 70 6.06 2.09 5.64
N HIS A 71 7.11 2.73 6.20
CA HIS A 71 7.23 4.18 6.17
C HIS A 71 7.28 4.75 4.75
N LYS A 72 8.06 4.12 3.86
CA LYS A 72 8.15 4.52 2.44
C LYS A 72 6.81 4.39 1.73
N PHE A 73 6.10 3.30 1.98
CA PHE A 73 4.74 3.13 1.46
C PHE A 73 3.79 4.21 2.00
N LYS A 74 3.86 4.52 3.30
CA LYS A 74 3.05 5.57 3.92
C LYS A 74 3.31 6.94 3.28
N GLU A 75 4.55 7.30 3.01
CA GLU A 75 4.88 8.56 2.32
C GLU A 75 4.26 8.62 0.92
N ARG A 76 4.34 7.52 0.16
CA ARG A 76 3.72 7.41 -1.17
C ARG A 76 2.20 7.52 -1.08
N PHE A 77 1.58 6.80 -0.15
CA PHE A 77 0.15 6.87 0.14
C PHE A 77 -0.27 8.31 0.47
N ASP A 78 0.43 8.97 1.40
CA ASP A 78 0.10 10.34 1.83
C ASP A 78 0.20 11.33 0.65
N LYS A 79 1.21 11.20 -0.23
CA LYS A 79 1.33 12.01 -1.45
C LYS A 79 0.15 11.84 -2.40
N ILE A 80 -0.27 10.60 -2.68
CA ILE A 80 -1.40 10.30 -3.57
C ILE A 80 -2.73 10.76 -2.96
N ASN A 81 -2.88 10.59 -1.64
CA ASN A 81 -4.07 11.00 -0.88
C ASN A 81 -4.27 12.52 -0.98
N ILE A 82 -3.20 13.30 -0.79
CA ILE A 82 -3.21 14.77 -0.93
C ILE A 82 -3.44 15.18 -2.38
N LYS A 83 -2.71 14.59 -3.34
CA LYS A 83 -2.82 14.89 -4.79
C LYS A 83 -4.26 14.75 -5.29
N ASN A 84 -4.95 13.68 -4.88
CA ASN A 84 -6.31 13.38 -5.31
C ASN A 84 -7.39 13.93 -4.36
N LYS A 85 -7.01 14.70 -3.33
CA LYS A 85 -7.92 15.23 -2.31
C LYS A 85 -8.80 14.16 -1.68
N LEU A 86 -8.21 12.99 -1.46
CA LEU A 86 -8.85 11.85 -0.84
C LEU A 86 -8.74 11.99 0.68
N ASN A 87 -9.77 11.54 1.39
CA ASN A 87 -9.79 11.49 2.85
C ASN A 87 -9.56 10.06 3.34
N LEU A 88 -8.63 9.33 2.70
CA LEU A 88 -8.34 7.95 3.08
C LEU A 88 -7.44 7.92 4.31
N GLN A 89 -7.66 6.92 5.16
CA GLN A 89 -6.84 6.63 6.31
C GLN A 89 -6.07 5.34 6.08
N LEU A 90 -4.79 5.35 6.43
CA LEU A 90 -3.96 4.15 6.47
C LEU A 90 -4.07 3.52 7.86
N ILE A 91 -4.55 2.28 7.93
CA ILE A 91 -4.69 1.54 9.18
C ILE A 91 -3.63 0.44 9.22
N PRO A 92 -2.64 0.53 10.13
CA PRO A 92 -1.72 -0.57 10.42
C PRO A 92 -2.44 -1.76 11.08
#